data_AF-A0AB37GCQ0-F1
#
_entry.id   AF-A0AB37GCQ0-F1
#
_cell.length_a   1.000
_cell.length_b   1.000
_cell.length_c   1.000
_cell.angle_alpha   90.00
_cell.angle_beta   90.00
_cell.angle_gamma   90.00
#
_symmetry.space_group_name_H-M   'P 1'
#
loop_
_entity.id
_entity.type
_entity.pdbx_description
1 polymer ?
#
loop_
_entity_poly.entity_id
_entity_poly.type
_entity_poly.pdbx_seq_one_letter_code
_entity_poly.pdbx_strand_id
1 'polypeptide(L)'
;MSTGAFIATNRKTFLGITAVAILYSAFGRMLMGSGTGNTLLGIVALGILFLITARRSVTLRDYGVRTARWVRSAIIAILGTSLVATAFIVMAMVIEQNKSGFYRLFDSFIVTSGPALFPDTNGELYMIEDSGQNYTTILLTALCVFLSFLMATVAGTAIGAVTGAKGVRAGSITIGLALVALFLFSYLLDVTDSVPGAPWPAVPIFASIITVISAVVMAWALKEEQRPLPAVRPAFAEA
;
A
#
# COMPACT_ATOMS: atom_id res chain seq x y z
N MET A 1 -6.14 -25.42 7.33
CA MET A 1 -5.88 -24.03 6.88
C MET A 1 -4.42 -23.67 7.18
N SER A 2 -3.47 -23.91 6.26
CA SER A 2 -2.09 -23.40 6.39
C SER A 2 -1.97 -22.06 5.66
N THR A 3 -2.68 -21.05 6.18
CA THR A 3 -2.59 -19.66 5.72
C THR A 3 -1.22 -19.11 6.10
N GLY A 4 -0.31 -19.01 5.14
CA GLY A 4 0.96 -18.34 5.42
C GLY A 4 2.11 -18.56 4.45
N ALA A 5 1.95 -19.25 3.31
CA ALA A 5 3.07 -19.48 2.39
C ALA A 5 3.84 -18.20 2.03
N PHE A 6 3.13 -17.06 1.91
CA PHE A 6 3.76 -15.78 1.62
C PHE A 6 4.62 -15.24 2.77
N ILE A 7 4.15 -15.33 4.01
CA ILE A 7 4.84 -14.78 5.20
C ILE A 7 5.64 -15.85 5.97
N ALA A 8 5.64 -17.10 5.52
CA ALA A 8 6.18 -18.24 6.25
C ALA A 8 7.67 -18.08 6.55
N THR A 9 8.42 -17.43 5.65
CA THR A 9 9.86 -17.24 5.78
C THR A 9 10.25 -16.20 6.84
N ASN A 10 9.33 -15.34 7.28
CA ASN A 10 9.63 -14.21 8.17
C ASN A 10 8.45 -13.75 9.02
N ARG A 11 7.53 -14.63 9.42
CA ARG A 11 6.23 -14.28 10.03
C ARG A 11 6.33 -13.28 11.19
N LYS A 12 7.22 -13.51 12.17
CA LYS A 12 7.36 -12.61 13.34
C LYS A 12 7.84 -11.22 12.92
N THR A 13 8.86 -11.15 12.07
CA THR A 13 9.40 -9.90 11.54
C THR A 13 8.38 -9.17 10.67
N PHE A 14 7.65 -9.89 9.83
CA PHE A 14 6.57 -9.33 9.02
C PHE A 14 5.52 -8.67 9.90
N LEU A 15 4.95 -9.40 10.85
CA LEU A 15 3.92 -8.88 11.75
C LEU A 15 4.45 -7.71 12.60
N GLY A 16 5.67 -7.81 13.12
CA GLY A 16 6.29 -6.75 13.91
C GLY A 16 6.51 -5.46 13.13
N ILE A 17 7.12 -5.54 11.94
CA ILE A 17 7.35 -4.35 11.09
C ILE A 17 6.02 -3.79 10.60
N THR A 18 5.06 -4.64 10.22
CA THR A 18 3.72 -4.20 9.84
C THR A 18 3.05 -3.41 10.98
N ALA A 19 3.07 -3.94 12.20
CA ALA A 19 2.48 -3.26 13.35
C ALA A 19 3.17 -1.91 13.61
N VAL A 20 4.49 -1.87 13.61
CA VAL A 20 5.25 -0.62 13.80
C VAL A 20 4.95 0.40 12.71
N ALA A 21 4.93 -0.01 11.44
CA ALA A 21 4.64 0.89 10.33
C ALA A 21 3.22 1.46 10.42
N ILE A 22 2.21 0.63 10.72
CA ILE A 22 0.82 1.07 10.86
C ILE A 22 0.66 2.01 12.06
N LEU A 23 1.21 1.63 13.22
CA LEU A 23 1.10 2.45 14.44
C LEU A 23 1.85 3.78 14.28
N TYR A 24 3.03 3.78 13.66
CA TYR A 24 3.76 5.01 13.36
C TYR A 24 2.98 5.90 12.38
N SER A 25 2.44 5.34 11.29
CA SER A 25 1.66 6.12 10.33
C SER A 25 0.36 6.67 10.92
N ALA A 26 -0.30 5.90 11.79
CA ALA A 26 -1.53 6.31 12.44
C ALA A 26 -1.29 7.32 13.56
N PHE A 27 -0.40 7.02 14.51
CA PHE A 27 -0.22 7.82 15.73
C PHE A 27 0.94 8.82 15.65
N GLY A 28 1.88 8.65 14.72
CA GLY A 28 2.97 9.61 14.48
C GLY A 28 2.43 11.00 14.18
N ARG A 29 1.30 11.10 13.45
CA ARG A 29 0.62 12.38 13.14
C ARG A 29 0.15 13.16 14.37
N MET A 30 -0.01 12.49 15.51
CA MET A 30 -0.44 13.09 16.78
C MET A 30 0.74 13.62 17.59
N LEU A 31 1.96 13.21 17.25
CA LEU A 31 3.18 13.50 18.02
C LEU A 31 4.15 14.38 17.24
N MET A 32 4.34 14.14 15.94
CA MET A 32 5.30 14.86 15.09
C MET A 32 5.02 14.70 13.58
N GLY A 33 5.31 15.76 12.83
CA GLY A 33 5.29 15.76 11.37
C GLY A 33 3.89 15.89 10.75
N SER A 34 3.83 16.03 9.43
CA SER A 34 2.57 16.12 8.69
C SER A 34 1.89 14.75 8.56
N GLY A 35 0.55 14.73 8.58
CA GLY A 35 -0.26 13.53 8.34
C GLY A 35 0.05 12.87 6.99
N THR A 36 0.29 13.69 5.96
CA THR A 36 0.75 13.22 4.65
C THR A 36 2.07 12.46 4.76
N GLY A 37 3.08 13.05 5.40
CA GLY A 37 4.41 12.45 5.51
C GLY A 37 4.38 11.11 6.23
N ASN A 38 3.65 11.04 7.36
CA ASN A 38 3.50 9.82 8.13
C ASN A 38 2.75 8.71 7.35
N THR A 39 1.74 9.07 6.56
CA THR A 39 1.01 8.13 5.71
C THR A 39 1.90 7.61 4.58
N LEU A 40 2.64 8.49 3.88
CA LEU A 40 3.58 8.12 2.83
C LEU A 40 4.69 7.20 3.33
N LEU A 41 5.27 7.47 4.51
CA LEU A 41 6.27 6.61 5.12
C LEU A 41 5.72 5.20 5.38
N GLY A 42 4.47 5.08 5.82
CA GLY A 42 3.80 3.79 5.99
C GLY A 42 3.62 3.04 4.67
N ILE A 43 3.15 3.74 3.64
CA ILE A 43 2.97 3.20 2.29
C ILE A 43 4.29 2.64 1.76
N VAL A 44 5.37 3.42 1.85
CA VAL A 44 6.72 3.02 1.42
C VAL A 44 7.25 1.86 2.25
N ALA A 45 7.14 1.92 3.58
CA ALA A 45 7.63 0.88 4.48
C ALA A 45 6.93 -0.47 4.23
N LEU A 46 5.60 -0.47 4.07
CA LEU A 46 4.86 -1.69 3.74
C LEU A 46 5.15 -2.17 2.32
N GLY A 47 5.30 -1.29 1.33
CA GLY A 47 5.73 -1.67 -0.02
C GLY A 47 7.08 -2.41 -0.02
N ILE A 48 8.07 -1.88 0.71
CA ILE A 48 9.39 -2.51 0.87
C ILE A 48 9.27 -3.85 1.60
N LEU A 49 8.48 -3.91 2.68
CA LEU A 49 8.28 -5.15 3.43
C LEU A 49 7.68 -6.25 2.55
N PHE A 50 6.68 -5.93 1.73
CA PHE A 50 6.06 -6.87 0.79
C PHE A 50 7.03 -7.30 -0.32
N LEU A 51 7.88 -6.39 -0.81
CA LEU A 51 8.97 -6.73 -1.73
C LEU A 51 9.93 -7.74 -1.14
N ILE A 52 10.45 -7.48 0.06
CA ILE A 52 11.41 -8.37 0.74
C ILE A 52 10.76 -9.73 1.01
N THR A 53 9.51 -9.72 1.47
CA THR A 53 8.75 -10.94 1.81
C THR A 53 8.43 -11.76 0.57
N ALA A 54 8.02 -11.13 -0.53
CA ALA A 54 7.78 -11.80 -1.80
C ALA A 54 9.09 -12.40 -2.37
N ARG A 55 10.18 -11.63 -2.37
CA ARG A 55 11.50 -12.10 -2.82
C ARG A 55 11.94 -13.37 -2.09
N ARG A 56 11.73 -13.43 -0.77
CA ARG A 56 12.11 -14.59 0.06
C ARG A 56 11.14 -15.75 -0.05
N SER A 57 9.84 -15.50 -0.18
CA SER A 57 8.83 -16.55 -0.15
C SER A 57 8.58 -17.19 -1.52
N VAL A 58 8.89 -16.49 -2.62
CA VAL A 58 8.76 -17.06 -3.97
C VAL A 58 9.66 -18.28 -4.17
N THR A 59 10.81 -18.34 -3.52
CA THR A 59 11.72 -19.51 -3.58
C THR A 59 11.13 -20.75 -2.88
N LEU A 60 10.09 -20.61 -2.05
CA LEU A 60 9.38 -21.77 -1.50
C LEU A 60 8.72 -22.63 -2.60
N ARG A 61 8.52 -22.06 -3.79
CA ARG A 61 8.05 -22.79 -4.97
C ARG A 61 9.07 -23.82 -5.43
N ASP A 62 10.37 -23.54 -5.28
CA ASP A 62 11.43 -24.52 -5.56
C ASP A 62 11.32 -25.73 -4.64
N TYR A 63 10.67 -25.59 -3.48
CA TYR A 63 10.41 -26.67 -2.53
C TYR A 63 9.02 -27.30 -2.66
N GLY A 64 8.32 -27.09 -3.78
CA GLY A 64 7.04 -27.75 -4.08
C GLY A 64 5.79 -27.02 -3.59
N VAL A 65 5.90 -25.78 -3.09
CA VAL A 65 4.70 -24.96 -2.81
C VAL A 65 4.06 -24.53 -4.13
N ARG A 66 2.79 -24.90 -4.34
CA ARG A 66 2.03 -24.53 -5.54
C ARG A 66 1.92 -23.01 -5.70
N THR A 67 2.15 -22.51 -6.92
CA THR A 67 2.03 -21.08 -7.27
C THR A 67 0.69 -20.49 -6.87
N ALA A 68 -0.42 -21.19 -7.13
CA ALA A 68 -1.76 -20.73 -6.76
C ALA A 68 -1.93 -20.53 -5.24
N ARG A 69 -1.29 -21.38 -4.41
CA ARG A 69 -1.31 -21.25 -2.95
C ARG A 69 -0.50 -20.04 -2.50
N TRP A 70 0.67 -19.82 -3.09
CA TRP A 70 1.48 -18.64 -2.81
C TRP A 70 0.73 -17.36 -3.16
N VAL A 71 0.14 -17.28 -4.36
CA VAL A 71 -0.65 -16.12 -4.81
C VAL A 71 -1.84 -15.87 -3.89
N ARG A 72 -2.63 -16.90 -3.55
CA ARG A 72 -3.75 -16.76 -2.61
C ARG A 72 -3.31 -16.24 -1.24
N SER A 73 -2.19 -16.75 -0.73
CA SER A 73 -1.61 -16.28 0.54
C SER A 73 -1.12 -14.83 0.44
N ALA A 74 -0.56 -14.42 -0.70
CA ALA A 74 -0.11 -13.05 -0.93
C ALA A 74 -1.30 -12.08 -0.99
N ILE A 75 -2.37 -12.44 -1.71
CA ILE A 75 -3.61 -11.64 -1.79
C ILE A 75 -4.21 -11.43 -0.40
N ILE A 76 -4.29 -12.49 0.42
CA ILE A 76 -4.81 -12.37 1.79
C ILE A 76 -3.95 -11.43 2.64
N ALA A 77 -2.61 -11.53 2.52
CA ALA A 77 -1.70 -10.64 3.25
C ALA A 77 -1.87 -9.19 2.79
N ILE A 78 -1.86 -8.93 1.47
CA ILE A 78 -2.04 -7.61 0.85
C ILE A 78 -3.34 -6.96 1.33
N LEU A 79 -4.47 -7.66 1.20
CA LEU A 79 -5.79 -7.15 1.58
C LEU A 79 -5.87 -6.94 3.09
N GLY A 80 -5.42 -7.91 3.88
CA GLY A 80 -5.45 -7.85 5.34
C GLY A 80 -4.63 -6.68 5.88
N THR A 81 -3.37 -6.52 5.43
CA THR A 81 -2.54 -5.40 5.91
C THR A 81 -3.06 -4.06 5.44
N SER A 82 -3.57 -3.96 4.21
CA SER A 82 -4.11 -2.69 3.69
C SER A 82 -5.38 -2.28 4.45
N LEU A 83 -6.29 -3.22 4.71
CA LEU A 83 -7.51 -2.95 5.49
C LEU A 83 -7.18 -2.52 6.93
N VAL A 84 -6.26 -3.22 7.60
CA VAL A 84 -5.85 -2.87 8.96
C VAL A 84 -5.17 -1.50 8.97
N ALA A 85 -4.26 -1.23 8.04
CA ALA A 85 -3.61 0.07 7.92
C ALA A 85 -4.65 1.20 7.75
N THR A 86 -5.60 1.01 6.82
CA THR A 86 -6.69 1.96 6.59
C THR A 86 -7.50 2.22 7.85
N ALA A 87 -7.91 1.19 8.58
CA ALA A 87 -8.75 1.36 9.77
C ALA A 87 -8.08 2.26 10.82
N PHE A 88 -6.82 2.00 11.14
CA PHE A 88 -6.08 2.80 12.12
C PHE A 88 -5.77 4.22 11.63
N ILE A 89 -5.35 4.34 10.37
CA ILE A 89 -4.94 5.64 9.79
C ILE A 89 -6.15 6.56 9.62
N VAL A 90 -7.26 6.06 9.09
CA VAL A 90 -8.49 6.85 8.90
C VAL A 90 -9.08 7.25 10.24
N MET A 91 -9.08 6.36 11.23
CA MET A 91 -9.51 6.71 12.59
C MET A 91 -8.70 7.89 13.12
N ALA A 92 -7.38 7.85 12.96
CA ALA A 92 -6.51 8.94 13.38
C ALA A 92 -6.72 10.23 12.56
N MET A 93 -6.95 10.13 11.24
CA MET A 93 -7.32 11.28 10.39
C MET A 93 -8.59 11.96 10.87
N VAL A 94 -9.64 11.20 11.16
CA VAL A 94 -10.93 11.73 11.61
C VAL A 94 -10.79 12.39 12.98
N ILE A 95 -10.03 11.78 13.91
CA ILE A 95 -9.77 12.37 15.22
C ILE A 95 -9.05 13.72 15.08
N GLU A 96 -8.00 13.80 14.26
CA GLU A 96 -7.26 15.06 14.07
C GLU A 96 -8.06 16.11 13.29
N GLN A 97 -8.81 15.70 12.26
CA GLN A 97 -9.69 16.61 11.53
C GLN A 97 -10.79 17.21 12.42
N ASN A 98 -11.30 16.43 13.38
CA ASN A 98 -12.28 16.94 14.34
C ASN A 98 -11.68 17.93 15.37
N LYS A 99 -10.36 17.92 15.57
CA LYS A 99 -9.68 18.89 16.44
C LYS A 99 -9.40 20.20 15.72
N SER A 100 -9.13 20.16 14.41
CA SER A 100 -8.80 21.35 13.63
C SER A 100 -9.22 21.19 12.17
N GLY A 101 -10.04 22.13 11.68
CA GLY A 101 -10.44 22.16 10.27
C GLY A 101 -9.29 22.45 9.30
N PHE A 102 -8.15 22.92 9.80
CA PHE A 102 -6.92 23.11 9.00
C PHE A 102 -6.09 21.82 8.86
N TYR A 103 -6.43 20.74 9.57
CA TYR A 103 -5.69 19.47 9.51
C TYR A 103 -5.59 18.92 8.08
N ARG A 104 -6.62 19.13 7.25
CA ARG A 104 -6.60 18.79 5.81
C ARG A 104 -5.41 19.33 5.02
N LEU A 105 -4.85 20.47 5.43
CA LEU A 105 -3.67 21.06 4.77
C LEU A 105 -2.39 20.25 5.07
N PHE A 106 -2.40 19.49 6.16
CA PHE A 106 -1.28 18.66 6.59
C PHE A 106 -1.47 17.18 6.25
N ASP A 107 -2.63 16.79 5.70
CA ASP A 107 -2.94 15.42 5.31
C ASP A 107 -3.68 15.34 3.97
N SER A 108 -2.93 15.18 2.90
CA SER A 108 -3.42 15.16 1.52
C SER A 108 -4.25 13.92 1.18
N PHE A 109 -4.35 12.94 2.08
CA PHE A 109 -5.18 11.75 1.89
C PHE A 109 -6.61 11.95 2.40
N ILE A 110 -6.85 13.03 3.14
CA ILE A 110 -8.18 13.33 3.63
C ILE A 110 -9.03 13.91 2.50
N VAL A 111 -10.25 13.41 2.38
CA VAL A 111 -11.29 14.03 1.58
C VAL A 111 -12.17 14.83 2.52
N THR A 112 -12.37 16.09 2.18
CA THR A 112 -13.27 17.02 2.88
C THR A 112 -14.20 17.67 1.85
N SER A 113 -15.34 18.18 2.31
CA SER A 113 -16.28 18.89 1.43
C SER A 113 -17.09 19.90 2.20
N GLY A 114 -17.24 21.10 1.63
CA GLY A 114 -18.11 22.14 2.18
C GLY A 114 -17.58 22.71 3.49
N PRO A 115 -18.27 23.75 4.00
CA PRO A 115 -17.81 24.47 5.17
C PRO A 115 -18.16 23.71 6.46
N ALA A 116 -17.34 23.86 7.49
CA ALA A 116 -17.60 23.37 8.85
C ALA A 116 -17.13 24.35 9.92
N LEU A 117 -17.77 24.28 11.08
CA LEU A 117 -17.47 25.14 12.23
C LEU A 117 -16.43 24.48 13.12
N PHE A 118 -15.40 25.24 13.48
CA PHE A 118 -14.36 24.84 14.41
C PHE A 118 -14.17 25.90 15.49
N PRO A 119 -13.86 25.51 16.74
CA PRO A 119 -13.54 26.46 17.79
C PRO A 119 -12.17 27.10 17.52
N ASP A 120 -12.07 28.42 17.71
CA ASP A 120 -10.80 29.13 17.75
C ASP A 120 -10.08 28.89 19.09
N THR A 121 -8.92 29.54 19.27
CA THR A 121 -8.13 29.45 20.52
C THR A 121 -8.90 29.98 21.74
N ASN A 122 -9.94 30.79 21.54
CA ASN A 122 -10.80 31.35 22.59
C ASN A 122 -12.11 30.55 22.77
N GLY A 123 -12.35 29.50 21.97
CA GLY A 123 -13.55 28.68 21.99
C GLY A 123 -14.71 29.20 21.12
N GLU A 124 -14.54 30.32 20.43
CA GLU A 124 -15.53 30.88 19.51
C GLU A 124 -15.57 30.08 18.22
N LEU A 125 -16.76 29.71 17.76
CA LEU A 125 -16.92 28.94 16.53
C LEU A 125 -16.77 29.85 15.32
N TYR A 126 -15.87 29.48 14.41
CA TYR A 126 -15.73 30.12 13.10
C TYR A 126 -15.79 29.09 11.99
N MET A 127 -16.22 29.55 10.81
CA MET A 127 -16.41 28.71 9.64
C MET A 127 -15.11 28.57 8.87
N ILE A 128 -14.74 27.32 8.53
CA ILE A 128 -13.62 27.01 7.65
C ILE A 128 -14.18 26.34 6.40
N GLU A 129 -13.93 26.94 5.23
CA GLU A 129 -14.33 26.36 3.95
C GLU A 129 -13.58 25.05 3.65
N ASP A 130 -14.27 24.15 2.96
CA ASP A 130 -13.79 22.82 2.54
C ASP A 130 -13.16 21.98 3.66
N SER A 131 -13.63 22.13 4.89
CA SER A 131 -13.14 21.41 6.06
C SER A 131 -14.14 20.39 6.61
N GLY A 132 -15.36 20.37 6.08
CA GLY A 132 -16.41 19.47 6.52
C GLY A 132 -16.09 18.00 6.23
N GLN A 133 -16.42 17.14 7.20
CA GLN A 133 -16.47 15.70 7.02
C GLN A 133 -17.87 15.16 7.33
N ASN A 134 -18.41 14.44 6.36
CA ASN A 134 -19.58 13.58 6.50
C ASN A 134 -19.21 12.12 6.20
N TYR A 135 -20.17 11.21 6.35
CA TYR A 135 -19.97 9.79 6.07
C TYR A 135 -19.38 9.51 4.68
N THR A 136 -19.81 10.24 3.65
CA THR A 136 -19.31 10.10 2.28
C THR A 136 -17.82 10.46 2.19
N THR A 137 -17.43 11.62 2.71
CA THR A 137 -16.02 12.06 2.69
C THR A 137 -15.10 11.16 3.52
N ILE A 138 -15.60 10.59 4.63
CA ILE A 138 -14.85 9.62 5.44
C ILE A 138 -14.66 8.32 4.67
N LEU A 139 -15.70 7.83 3.97
CA LEU A 139 -15.59 6.64 3.13
C LEU A 139 -14.64 6.85 1.94
N LEU A 140 -14.68 8.03 1.30
CA LEU A 140 -13.73 8.37 0.24
C LEU A 140 -12.30 8.48 0.76
N THR A 141 -12.10 9.05 1.94
CA THR A 141 -10.80 9.06 2.63
C THR A 141 -10.33 7.62 2.87
N ALA A 142 -11.19 6.76 3.42
CA ALA A 142 -10.85 5.36 3.66
C ALA A 142 -10.50 4.61 2.38
N LEU A 143 -11.25 4.85 1.30
CA LEU A 143 -10.97 4.28 -0.01
C LEU A 143 -9.62 4.75 -0.56
N CYS A 144 -9.31 6.05 -0.45
CA CYS A 144 -8.02 6.59 -0.89
C CYS A 144 -6.86 5.98 -0.10
N VAL A 145 -6.95 5.93 1.23
CA VAL A 145 -5.93 5.31 2.07
C VAL A 145 -5.78 3.83 1.73
N PHE A 146 -6.89 3.08 1.64
CA PHE A 146 -6.88 1.67 1.28
C PHE A 146 -6.21 1.41 -0.06
N LEU A 147 -6.61 2.13 -1.11
CA LEU A 147 -6.04 1.97 -2.44
C LEU A 147 -4.56 2.36 -2.49
N SER A 148 -4.13 3.33 -1.68
CA SER A 148 -2.72 3.73 -1.60
C SER A 148 -1.83 2.66 -0.96
N PHE A 149 -2.32 2.00 0.09
CA PHE A 149 -1.62 0.85 0.69
C PHE A 149 -1.70 -0.39 -0.20
N LEU A 150 -2.85 -0.62 -0.84
CA LEU A 150 -3.05 -1.72 -1.77
C LEU A 150 -2.07 -1.62 -2.95
N MET A 151 -1.98 -0.45 -3.60
CA MET A 151 -1.09 -0.27 -4.76
C MET A 151 0.37 -0.50 -4.39
N ALA A 152 0.82 -0.02 -3.22
CA ALA A 152 2.21 -0.16 -2.80
C ALA A 152 2.55 -1.59 -2.40
N THR A 153 1.66 -2.28 -1.68
CA THR A 153 1.86 -3.69 -1.29
C THR A 153 1.80 -4.62 -2.51
N VAL A 154 0.92 -4.36 -3.47
CA VAL A 154 0.85 -5.09 -4.75
C VAL A 154 2.11 -4.86 -5.60
N ALA A 155 2.52 -3.59 -5.78
CA ALA A 155 3.73 -3.26 -6.55
C ALA A 155 4.99 -3.86 -5.90
N GLY A 156 5.12 -3.72 -4.58
CA GLY A 156 6.20 -4.34 -3.81
C GLY A 156 6.23 -5.86 -4.01
N THR A 157 5.07 -6.51 -3.90
CA THR A 157 4.95 -7.97 -4.12
C THR A 157 5.37 -8.37 -5.53
N ALA A 158 4.95 -7.64 -6.56
CA ALA A 158 5.30 -7.94 -7.94
C ALA A 158 6.82 -7.81 -8.19
N ILE A 159 7.43 -6.71 -7.74
CA ILE A 159 8.89 -6.50 -7.85
C ILE A 159 9.65 -7.57 -7.06
N GLY A 160 9.19 -7.89 -5.85
CA GLY A 160 9.78 -8.93 -5.03
C GLY A 160 9.68 -10.30 -5.69
N ALA A 161 8.55 -10.62 -6.32
CA ALA A 161 8.36 -11.86 -7.05
C ALA A 161 9.30 -11.98 -8.26
N VAL A 162 9.47 -10.92 -9.04
CA VAL A 162 10.47 -10.86 -10.12
C VAL A 162 11.86 -11.11 -9.57
N THR A 163 12.23 -10.38 -8.52
CA THR A 163 13.56 -10.46 -7.91
C THR A 163 13.84 -11.87 -7.38
N GLY A 164 12.84 -12.53 -6.80
CA GLY A 164 12.95 -13.89 -6.28
C GLY A 164 12.99 -14.96 -7.37
N ALA A 165 12.16 -14.85 -8.41
CA ALA A 165 12.05 -15.88 -9.45
C ALA A 165 13.11 -15.77 -10.56
N LYS A 166 13.40 -14.53 -11.00
CA LYS A 166 14.24 -14.22 -12.17
C LYS A 166 15.58 -13.56 -11.79
N GLY A 167 15.80 -13.30 -10.51
CA GLY A 167 17.04 -12.77 -9.96
C GLY A 167 17.09 -11.24 -9.87
N VAL A 168 18.15 -10.73 -9.23
CA VAL A 168 18.29 -9.30 -8.87
C VAL A 168 18.34 -8.39 -10.10
N ARG A 169 19.02 -8.80 -11.17
CA ARG A 169 19.11 -7.99 -12.40
C ARG A 169 17.73 -7.73 -13.02
N ALA A 170 16.89 -8.77 -13.10
CA ALA A 170 15.52 -8.63 -13.60
C ALA A 170 14.70 -7.70 -12.70
N GLY A 171 14.81 -7.84 -11.37
CA GLY A 171 14.17 -6.95 -10.41
C GLY A 171 14.56 -5.48 -10.59
N SER A 172 15.86 -5.19 -10.74
CA SER A 172 16.35 -3.84 -10.98
C SER A 172 15.83 -3.25 -12.29
N ILE A 173 15.75 -4.04 -13.36
CA ILE A 173 15.19 -3.62 -14.65
C ILE A 173 13.70 -3.29 -14.49
N THR A 174 12.93 -4.12 -13.77
CA THR A 174 11.51 -3.85 -13.50
C THR A 174 11.32 -2.54 -12.72
N ILE A 175 12.15 -2.27 -11.72
CA ILE A 175 12.12 -0.99 -10.99
C ILE A 175 12.45 0.17 -11.93
N GLY A 176 13.51 0.06 -12.74
CA GLY A 176 13.90 1.09 -13.70
C GLY A 176 12.80 1.40 -14.71
N LEU A 177 12.17 0.38 -15.29
CA LEU A 177 11.03 0.54 -16.20
C LEU A 177 9.82 1.20 -15.52
N ALA A 178 9.53 0.84 -14.27
CA ALA A 178 8.45 1.47 -13.52
C ALA A 178 8.72 2.97 -13.27
N LEU A 179 9.96 3.35 -12.96
CA LEU A 179 10.35 4.75 -12.79
C LEU A 179 10.26 5.54 -14.11
N VAL A 180 10.72 4.95 -15.21
CA VAL A 180 10.59 5.56 -16.55
C VAL A 180 9.13 5.74 -16.94
N ALA A 181 8.28 4.72 -16.71
CA ALA A 181 6.85 4.81 -16.97
C ALA A 181 6.17 5.89 -16.11
N LEU A 182 6.53 6.01 -14.84
CA LEU A 182 6.02 7.05 -13.94
C LEU A 182 6.43 8.45 -14.43
N PHE A 183 7.70 8.61 -14.84
CA PHE A 183 8.19 9.88 -15.39
C PHE A 183 7.45 10.26 -16.66
N LEU A 184 7.33 9.34 -17.62
CA LEU A 184 6.62 9.58 -18.88
C LEU A 184 5.14 9.88 -18.67
N PHE A 185 4.49 9.18 -17.73
CA PHE A 185 3.10 9.46 -17.37
C PHE A 185 2.94 10.84 -16.73
N SER A 186 3.85 11.22 -15.84
CA SER A 186 3.84 12.55 -15.23
C SER A 186 4.06 13.66 -16.26
N TYR A 187 5.01 13.46 -17.18
CA TYR A 187 5.24 14.36 -18.31
C TYR A 187 4.02 14.47 -19.23
N LEU A 188 3.33 13.35 -19.49
CA LEU A 188 2.11 13.37 -20.29
C LEU A 188 1.01 14.20 -19.64
N LEU A 189 0.78 14.03 -18.32
CA LEU A 189 -0.20 14.81 -17.58
C LEU A 189 0.10 16.32 -17.62
N ASP A 190 1.37 16.68 -17.52
CA ASP A 190 1.85 18.07 -17.60
C ASP A 190 1.58 18.66 -18.99
N VAL A 191 1.96 17.96 -20.07
CA VAL A 191 1.76 18.43 -21.45
C VAL A 191 0.28 18.50 -21.86
N THR A 192 -0.58 17.69 -21.24
CA THR A 192 -2.03 17.70 -21.52
C THR A 192 -2.85 18.54 -20.54
N ASP A 193 -2.21 19.37 -19.70
CA ASP A 193 -2.86 20.17 -18.65
C ASP A 193 -3.84 19.36 -17.78
N SER A 194 -3.54 18.07 -17.60
CA SER A 194 -4.41 17.11 -16.95
C SER A 194 -3.96 16.92 -15.51
N VAL A 195 -4.50 17.74 -14.60
CA VAL A 195 -4.21 17.65 -13.16
C VAL A 195 -5.36 16.91 -12.46
N PRO A 196 -5.26 15.59 -12.22
CA PRO A 196 -6.29 14.88 -11.47
C PRO A 196 -6.32 15.40 -10.02
N GLY A 197 -7.51 15.75 -9.53
CA GLY A 197 -7.70 16.25 -8.17
C GLY A 197 -7.17 15.28 -7.12
N ALA A 198 -6.41 15.79 -6.15
CA ALA A 198 -5.89 15.01 -5.02
C ALA A 198 -6.77 15.23 -3.76
N PRO A 199 -6.96 14.19 -2.92
CA PRO A 199 -6.63 12.78 -3.20
C PRO A 199 -7.62 12.12 -4.17
N TRP A 200 -8.81 12.69 -4.32
CA TRP A 200 -9.88 12.19 -5.17
C TRP A 200 -10.09 13.10 -6.39
N PRO A 201 -10.16 12.56 -7.63
CA PRO A 201 -10.18 11.15 -8.04
C PRO A 201 -8.81 10.54 -8.38
N ALA A 202 -7.69 11.23 -8.13
CA ALA A 202 -6.35 10.78 -8.52
C ALA A 202 -6.00 9.37 -8.01
N VAL A 203 -6.14 9.13 -6.70
CA VAL A 203 -5.69 7.88 -6.06
C VAL A 203 -6.32 6.62 -6.70
N PRO A 204 -7.64 6.54 -6.92
CA PRO A 204 -8.26 5.42 -7.64
C PRO A 204 -7.68 5.17 -9.03
N ILE A 205 -7.43 6.23 -9.81
CA ILE A 205 -6.89 6.12 -11.17
C ILE A 205 -5.52 5.45 -11.11
N PHE A 206 -4.60 5.98 -10.30
CA PHE A 206 -3.26 5.42 -10.15
C PHE A 206 -3.26 4.00 -9.59
N ALA A 207 -4.08 3.73 -8.57
CA ALA A 207 -4.15 2.40 -7.95
C ALA A 207 -4.62 1.33 -8.96
N SER A 208 -5.60 1.65 -9.82
CA SER A 208 -6.08 0.74 -10.85
C SER A 208 -4.99 0.39 -11.87
N ILE A 209 -4.25 1.39 -12.36
CA ILE A 209 -3.16 1.21 -13.32
C ILE A 209 -2.03 0.37 -12.71
N ILE A 210 -1.59 0.73 -11.50
CA ILE A 210 -0.49 0.04 -10.81
C ILE A 210 -0.86 -1.41 -10.51
N THR A 211 -2.09 -1.69 -10.07
CA THR A 211 -2.53 -3.07 -9.76
C THR A 211 -2.58 -3.94 -11.01
N VAL A 212 -3.09 -3.43 -12.14
CA VAL A 212 -3.11 -4.16 -13.42
C VAL A 212 -1.69 -4.45 -13.91
N ILE A 213 -0.81 -3.44 -13.96
CA ILE A 213 0.58 -3.62 -14.39
C ILE A 213 1.30 -4.63 -13.48
N SER A 214 1.12 -4.51 -12.16
CA SER A 214 1.73 -5.41 -11.19
C SER A 214 1.25 -6.86 -11.34
N ALA A 215 -0.03 -7.07 -11.68
CA ALA A 215 -0.57 -8.40 -11.95
C ALA A 215 0.09 -9.02 -13.20
N VAL A 216 0.28 -8.25 -14.27
CA VAL A 216 0.98 -8.69 -15.49
C VAL A 216 2.44 -9.04 -15.19
N VAL A 217 3.15 -8.16 -14.47
CA VAL A 217 4.54 -8.37 -14.04
C VAL A 217 4.67 -9.62 -13.17
N MET A 218 3.75 -9.81 -12.23
CA MET A 218 3.73 -10.99 -11.37
C MET A 218 3.41 -12.27 -12.16
N ALA A 219 2.48 -12.24 -13.11
CA ALA A 219 2.20 -13.38 -13.97
C ALA A 219 3.43 -13.77 -14.81
N TRP A 220 4.14 -12.79 -15.36
CA TRP A 220 5.41 -13.02 -16.05
C TRP A 220 6.48 -13.61 -15.13
N ALA A 221 6.63 -13.08 -13.91
CA ALA A 221 7.60 -13.57 -12.93
C ALA A 221 7.32 -15.02 -12.51
N LEU A 222 6.05 -15.38 -12.39
CA LEU A 222 5.62 -16.68 -11.89
C LEU A 222 5.49 -17.75 -12.99
N LYS A 223 5.60 -17.38 -14.27
CA LYS A 223 5.57 -18.33 -15.39
C LYS A 223 6.63 -19.42 -15.19
N GLU A 224 6.20 -20.68 -15.21
CA GLU A 224 7.04 -21.84 -14.91
C GLU A 224 8.17 -22.00 -15.93
N GLU A 225 9.40 -22.08 -15.43
CA GLU A 225 10.46 -22.88 -16.04
C GLU A 225 10.48 -24.18 -15.23
N GLN A 226 10.32 -25.34 -15.88
CA GLN A 226 10.38 -26.64 -15.18
C GLN A 226 11.73 -26.75 -14.45
N ARG A 227 11.71 -26.68 -13.12
CA ARG A 227 12.88 -26.93 -12.29
C ARG A 227 12.73 -28.29 -11.60
N PRO A 228 13.78 -29.12 -11.56
CA PRO A 228 13.73 -30.39 -10.86
C PRO A 228 13.44 -30.16 -9.37
N LEU A 229 12.47 -30.90 -8.84
CA LEU A 229 12.06 -30.78 -7.44
C LEU A 229 13.15 -31.33 -6.52
N PRO A 230 13.44 -30.69 -5.37
CA PRO A 230 14.38 -31.20 -4.38
C PRO A 230 13.83 -32.46 -3.71
N ALA A 231 14.75 -33.32 -3.26
CA ALA A 231 14.43 -34.59 -2.60
C ALA A 231 13.71 -34.42 -1.24
N VAL A 232 13.84 -33.25 -0.59
CA VAL A 232 13.20 -32.93 0.69
C VAL A 232 12.19 -31.81 0.50
N ARG A 233 10.93 -32.07 0.86
CA ARG A 233 9.84 -31.09 0.80
C ARG A 233 9.48 -30.59 2.20
N PRO A 234 9.22 -29.28 2.39
CA PRO A 234 8.77 -28.74 3.66
C PRO A 234 7.37 -29.27 3.99
N ALA A 235 7.09 -29.47 5.28
CA ALA A 235 5.85 -30.07 5.78
C ALA A 235 4.55 -29.37 5.33
N PHE A 236 4.62 -28.12 4.85
CA PHE A 236 3.49 -27.35 4.32
C PHE A 236 3.31 -27.44 2.80
N ALA A 237 4.15 -28.20 2.09
CA ALA A 237 4.04 -28.43 0.65
C ALA A 237 2.96 -29.46 0.27
N GLU A 238 2.62 -30.39 1.16
CA GLU A 238 1.80 -31.57 0.83
C GLU A 238 0.29 -31.43 1.14
N ALA A 239 -0.11 -30.48 1.98
CA ALA A 239 -1.51 -30.24 2.37
C ALA A 239 -2.11 -29.07 1.60
#